data_AF-A0A8S3JNB8-F1
#
_entry.id   AF-A0A8S3JNB8-F1
#
_cell.length_a   1.000
_cell.length_b   1.000
_cell.length_c   1.000
_cell.angle_alpha   90.00
_cell.angle_beta   90.00
_cell.angle_gamma   90.00
#
_symmetry.space_group_name_H-M   'P 1'
#
loop_
_entity.id
_entity.type
_entity.pdbx_description
1 polymer ?
#
loop_
_entity_poly.entity_id
_entity_poly.type
_entity_poly.pdbx_seq_one_letter_code
_entity_poly.pdbx_strand_id
1 'polypeptide(L)'
;LFQFRIDPETRAAQADLKAMLIKQYNDLGKPNWSEITVAIVFVCMIILWVTKDFSGTPGWEIIFEENYISDGTVAILCGVLPLILPNANPLNKDWKYEPIIGWNDLAKHMPWGALILLGAGLTVASAFQVS
;
A
#
# COMPACT_ATOMS: atom_id res chain seq x y z
N LEU A 1 -4.10 21.94 -37.49
CA LEU A 1 -2.79 22.28 -36.92
C LEU A 1 -3.00 23.23 -35.74
N PHE A 2 -3.41 22.70 -34.58
CA PHE A 2 -3.47 23.49 -33.35
C PHE A 2 -2.05 23.56 -32.78
N GLN A 3 -1.34 24.66 -33.04
CA GLN A 3 -0.15 24.98 -32.26
C GLN A 3 -0.63 25.44 -30.88
N PHE A 4 -0.42 24.60 -29.86
CA PHE A 4 -0.44 25.04 -28.46
C PHE A 4 0.65 26.13 -28.30
N ARG A 5 0.25 27.39 -28.47
CA ARG A 5 1.03 28.57 -28.12
C ARG A 5 1.07 28.60 -26.60
N ILE A 6 2.09 27.99 -26.00
CA ILE A 6 2.33 28.11 -24.55
C ILE A 6 2.74 29.56 -24.31
N ASP A 7 1.84 30.36 -23.71
CA ASP A 7 2.09 31.76 -23.41
C ASP A 7 3.31 31.90 -22.46
N PRO A 8 4.14 32.94 -22.62
CA PRO A 8 5.37 33.10 -21.83
C PRO A 8 5.11 33.12 -20.32
N GLU A 9 3.94 33.60 -19.88
CA GLU A 9 3.47 33.57 -18.50
C GLU A 9 3.32 32.13 -17.96
N THR A 10 2.73 31.23 -18.76
CA THR A 10 2.57 29.81 -18.38
C THR A 10 3.90 29.06 -18.33
N ARG A 11 4.89 29.45 -19.16
CA ARG A 11 6.26 28.90 -19.09
C ARG A 11 6.98 29.30 -17.82
N ALA A 12 6.83 30.56 -17.40
CA ALA A 12 7.42 31.06 -16.16
C ALA A 12 6.80 30.36 -14.95
N ALA A 13 5.48 30.21 -14.90
CA ALA A 13 4.79 29.48 -13.84
C ALA A 13 5.18 27.99 -13.79
N GLN A 14 5.37 27.33 -14.94
CA GLN A 14 5.85 25.94 -14.98
C GLN A 14 7.32 25.81 -14.53
N ALA A 15 8.17 26.78 -14.85
CA ALA A 15 9.55 26.79 -14.40
C ALA A 15 9.65 26.98 -12.88
N ASP A 16 8.83 27.87 -12.32
CA ASP A 16 8.76 28.13 -10.88
C ASP A 16 8.21 26.90 -10.13
N LEU A 17 7.12 26.30 -10.62
CA LEU A 17 6.58 25.05 -10.08
C LEU A 17 7.63 23.92 -10.09
N LYS A 18 8.35 23.76 -11.20
CA LYS A 18 9.42 22.75 -11.29
C LYS A 18 10.54 23.03 -10.30
N ALA A 19 10.93 24.29 -10.12
CA ALA A 19 11.94 24.68 -9.14
C ALA A 19 11.48 24.37 -7.71
N MET A 20 10.22 24.66 -7.38
CA MET A 20 9.63 24.30 -6.08
C MET A 20 9.58 22.79 -5.86
N LEU A 21 9.21 22.01 -6.87
CA LEU A 21 9.18 20.54 -6.80
C LEU A 21 10.59 19.94 -6.60
N ILE A 22 11.58 20.42 -7.33
CA ILE A 22 12.97 19.96 -7.18
C ILE A 22 13.52 20.33 -5.81
N LYS A 23 13.19 21.53 -5.31
CA LYS A 23 13.58 21.96 -3.97
C LYS A 23 12.97 21.03 -2.90
N GLN A 24 11.66 20.78 -2.96
CA GLN A 24 11.01 19.86 -2.04
C GLN A 24 11.59 18.45 -2.16
N TYR A 25 11.78 17.92 -3.37
CA TYR A 25 12.39 16.60 -3.58
C TYR A 25 13.79 16.48 -2.95
N ASN A 26 14.61 17.52 -3.05
CA ASN A 26 15.92 17.54 -2.41
C ASN A 26 15.83 17.65 -0.88
N ASP A 27 14.83 18.37 -0.36
CA ASP A 27 14.57 18.50 1.08
C ASP A 27 14.09 17.19 1.72
N LEU A 28 13.48 16.27 0.96
CA LEU A 28 13.06 14.94 1.46
C LEU A 28 14.24 14.05 1.88
N GLY A 29 15.45 14.29 1.37
CA GLY A 29 16.65 13.55 1.77
C GLY A 29 16.71 12.12 1.22
N LYS A 30 17.55 11.27 1.84
CA LYS A 30 17.73 9.86 1.43
C LYS A 30 16.57 9.01 1.96
N PRO A 31 16.06 8.05 1.17
CA PRO A 31 14.96 7.21 1.61
C PRO A 31 15.37 6.39 2.84
N ASN A 32 14.46 6.31 3.81
CA ASN A 32 14.71 5.55 5.03
C ASN A 32 14.56 4.04 4.76
N TRP A 33 15.20 3.21 5.59
CA TRP A 33 15.08 1.75 5.49
C TRP A 33 13.64 1.27 5.55
N SER A 34 12.84 1.84 6.44
CA SER A 34 11.40 1.55 6.58
C SER A 34 10.61 1.87 5.32
N GLU A 35 10.91 2.99 4.64
CA GLU A 35 10.23 3.37 3.40
C GLU A 35 10.52 2.37 2.29
N ILE A 36 11.77 1.93 2.17
CA ILE A 36 12.19 0.91 1.20
C ILE A 36 11.49 -0.42 1.50
N THR A 37 11.44 -0.84 2.78
CA THR A 37 10.78 -2.08 3.17
C THR A 37 9.28 -2.04 2.87
N VAL A 38 8.59 -0.95 3.18
CA VAL A 38 7.16 -0.79 2.87
C VAL A 38 6.93 -0.78 1.36
N ALA A 39 7.79 -0.12 0.59
CA ALA A 39 7.73 -0.13 -0.87
C ALA A 39 7.89 -1.55 -1.44
N ILE A 40 8.81 -2.35 -0.89
CA ILE A 40 8.97 -3.76 -1.25
C ILE A 40 7.70 -4.55 -0.95
N VAL A 41 7.13 -4.41 0.25
CA VAL A 41 5.87 -5.10 0.63
C VAL A 41 4.73 -4.73 -0.31
N PHE A 42 4.64 -3.45 -0.70
CA PHE A 42 3.63 -2.97 -1.65
C PHE A 42 3.79 -3.58 -3.05
N VAL A 43 5.02 -3.62 -3.57
CA VAL A 43 5.30 -4.27 -4.86
C VAL A 43 5.02 -5.77 -4.78
N CYS A 44 5.41 -6.44 -3.69
CA CYS A 44 5.08 -7.83 -3.45
C CYS A 44 3.57 -8.07 -3.43
N MET A 45 2.79 -7.19 -2.80
CA MET A 45 1.32 -7.26 -2.78
C MET A 45 0.73 -7.19 -4.19
N ILE A 46 1.20 -6.26 -5.02
CA ILE A 46 0.76 -6.14 -6.42
C ILE A 46 1.11 -7.42 -7.20
N ILE A 47 2.34 -7.93 -7.04
CA ILE A 47 2.76 -9.19 -7.67
C ILE A 47 1.85 -10.33 -7.19
N LEU A 48 1.51 -10.39 -5.90
CA LEU A 48 0.66 -11.42 -5.34
C LEU A 48 -0.76 -11.38 -5.92
N TRP A 49 -1.32 -10.17 -6.10
CA TRP A 49 -2.60 -10.00 -6.78
C TRP A 49 -2.56 -10.39 -8.26
N VAL A 50 -1.52 -9.97 -8.99
CA VAL A 50 -1.38 -10.30 -10.43
C VAL A 50 -1.12 -11.79 -10.64
N THR A 51 -0.35 -12.42 -9.76
CA THR A 51 -0.03 -13.85 -9.83
C THR A 51 -1.12 -14.75 -9.23
N LYS A 52 -2.18 -14.16 -8.63
CA LYS A 52 -3.35 -14.89 -8.12
C LYS A 52 -4.11 -15.57 -9.27
N ASP A 53 -4.45 -14.82 -10.31
CA ASP A 53 -5.21 -15.28 -11.47
C ASP A 53 -4.44 -15.00 -12.77
N PHE A 54 -3.45 -15.83 -13.08
CA PHE A 54 -2.74 -15.71 -14.34
C PHE A 54 -3.50 -16.42 -15.46
N SER A 55 -4.49 -15.72 -16.04
CA SER A 55 -5.15 -15.97 -17.33
C SER A 55 -5.03 -17.42 -17.90
N GLY A 56 -5.56 -18.42 -17.18
CA GLY A 56 -5.68 -19.81 -17.67
C GLY A 56 -4.73 -20.85 -17.06
N THR A 57 -3.82 -20.47 -16.17
CA THR A 57 -3.07 -21.41 -15.30
C THR A 57 -3.40 -21.09 -13.85
N PRO A 58 -3.76 -22.08 -13.02
CA PRO A 58 -3.97 -21.80 -11.61
C PRO A 58 -2.63 -21.29 -11.05
N GLY A 59 -2.67 -20.16 -10.35
CA GLY A 59 -1.47 -19.45 -9.93
C GLY A 59 -0.74 -20.14 -8.78
N TRP A 60 -0.18 -19.35 -7.86
CA TRP A 60 0.29 -19.89 -6.57
C TRP A 60 -0.87 -20.33 -5.66
N GLU A 61 -2.12 -20.08 -6.07
CA GLU A 61 -3.32 -20.54 -5.37
C GLU A 61 -3.42 -22.06 -5.25
N ILE A 62 -2.80 -22.83 -6.17
CA ILE A 62 -2.78 -24.31 -6.12
C ILE A 62 -2.13 -24.84 -4.83
N ILE A 63 -1.22 -24.07 -4.25
CA ILE A 63 -0.44 -24.48 -3.07
C ILE A 63 -1.31 -24.47 -1.80
N PHE A 64 -2.46 -23.80 -1.83
CA PHE A 64 -3.42 -23.74 -0.74
C PHE A 64 -4.77 -24.29 -1.18
N GLU A 65 -5.58 -24.81 -0.26
CA GLU A 65 -6.90 -25.34 -0.59
C GLU A 65 -7.77 -24.29 -1.30
N GLU A 66 -8.45 -24.73 -2.38
CA GLU A 66 -9.50 -23.96 -3.05
C GLU A 66 -10.46 -23.45 -1.97
N ASN A 67 -10.58 -22.12 -1.82
CA ASN A 67 -11.36 -21.34 -0.83
C ASN A 67 -10.60 -20.63 0.31
N TYR A 68 -9.31 -20.86 0.55
CA TYR A 68 -8.58 -20.12 1.61
C TYR A 68 -7.91 -18.83 1.13
N ILE A 69 -7.62 -18.72 -0.16
CA ILE A 69 -7.01 -17.54 -0.75
C ILE A 69 -8.09 -16.65 -1.35
N SER A 70 -8.36 -15.52 -0.69
CA SER A 70 -9.15 -14.40 -1.20
C SER A 70 -8.26 -13.16 -1.26
N ASP A 71 -8.66 -12.14 -2.03
CA ASP A 71 -7.99 -10.83 -2.06
C ASP A 71 -7.86 -10.22 -0.65
N GLY A 72 -8.80 -10.56 0.25
CA GLY A 72 -8.75 -10.21 1.67
C GLY A 72 -7.58 -10.85 2.42
N THR A 73 -7.23 -12.11 2.12
CA THR A 73 -6.09 -12.81 2.74
C THR A 73 -4.77 -12.13 2.37
N VAL A 74 -4.61 -11.75 1.10
CA VAL A 74 -3.43 -11.01 0.61
C VAL A 74 -3.33 -9.64 1.29
N ALA A 75 -4.45 -8.91 1.37
CA ALA A 75 -4.50 -7.60 2.02
C ALA A 75 -4.17 -7.67 3.51
N ILE A 76 -4.71 -8.65 4.24
CA ILE A 76 -4.42 -8.84 5.67
C ILE A 76 -2.97 -9.27 5.87
N LEU A 77 -2.46 -10.22 5.09
CA LEU A 77 -1.08 -10.70 5.17
C LEU A 77 -0.09 -9.55 4.95
N CYS A 78 -0.25 -8.80 3.85
CA CYS A 78 0.60 -7.66 3.53
C CYS A 78 0.41 -6.48 4.48
N GLY A 79 -0.75 -6.35 5.14
CA GLY A 79 -1.00 -5.32 6.16
C GLY A 79 -0.42 -5.65 7.53
N VAL A 80 -0.33 -6.93 7.89
CA VAL A 80 0.28 -7.39 9.15
C VAL A 80 1.80 -7.49 9.04
N LEU A 81 2.34 -7.76 7.84
CA LEU A 81 3.78 -7.93 7.63
C LEU A 81 4.64 -6.74 8.14
N PRO A 82 4.26 -5.46 7.93
CA PRO A 82 4.99 -4.31 8.47
C PRO A 82 4.95 -4.17 10.00
N LEU A 83 4.00 -4.82 10.70
CA LEU A 83 3.98 -4.88 12.17
C LEU A 83 5.08 -5.79 12.73
N ILE A 84 5.58 -6.73 11.91
CA ILE A 84 6.58 -7.74 12.30
C ILE A 84 7.97 -7.36 11.75
N LEU A 85 8.01 -6.68 10.61
CA LEU A 85 9.28 -6.30 9.99
C LEU A 85 10.00 -5.22 10.81
N PRO A 86 11.34 -5.37 11.00
CA PRO A 86 12.12 -4.39 11.72
C PRO A 86 12.29 -3.10 10.91
N ASN A 87 12.17 -1.97 11.60
CA ASN A 87 12.40 -0.62 11.11
C ASN A 87 13.89 -0.34 10.83
N ALA A 88 14.78 -1.08 11.49
CA ALA A 88 16.24 -0.92 11.39
C ALA A 88 16.91 -2.10 10.68
N ASN A 89 18.00 -1.81 9.97
CA ASN A 89 18.80 -2.83 9.27
C ASN A 89 19.37 -3.86 10.28
N PRO A 90 18.99 -5.15 10.21
CA PRO A 90 19.45 -6.18 11.14
C PRO A 90 20.94 -6.53 10.98
N LEU A 91 21.62 -6.01 9.96
CA LEU A 91 23.06 -6.20 9.75
C LEU A 91 23.94 -5.25 10.60
N ASN A 92 23.34 -4.30 11.32
CA ASN A 92 24.06 -3.36 12.17
C ASN A 92 24.20 -3.92 13.61
N LYS A 93 25.40 -3.84 14.20
CA LYS A 93 25.68 -4.44 15.52
C LYS A 93 24.87 -3.82 16.68
N ASP A 94 24.40 -2.59 16.54
CA ASP A 94 23.62 -1.85 17.55
C ASP A 94 22.12 -1.80 17.22
N TRP A 95 21.60 -2.80 16.50
CA TRP A 95 20.19 -2.81 16.10
C TRP A 95 19.27 -3.07 17.30
N LYS A 96 18.23 -2.23 17.43
CA LYS A 96 17.09 -2.47 18.32
C LYS A 96 15.91 -2.88 17.47
N TYR A 97 15.20 -3.91 17.91
CA TYR A 97 13.96 -4.31 17.27
C TYR A 97 12.89 -3.26 17.56
N GLU A 98 12.54 -2.50 16.54
CA GLU A 98 11.37 -1.63 16.51
C GLU A 98 10.57 -1.99 15.26
N PRO A 99 9.28 -2.30 15.35
CA PRO A 99 8.46 -2.56 14.18
C PRO A 99 8.31 -1.29 13.34
N ILE A 100 8.11 -1.44 12.02
CA ILE A 100 7.94 -0.29 11.12
C ILE A 100 6.74 0.56 11.53
N ILE A 101 5.65 -0.10 11.92
CA ILE A 101 4.46 0.55 12.48
C ILE A 101 4.10 -0.11 13.81
N GLY A 102 3.81 0.69 14.83
CA GLY A 102 3.30 0.19 16.10
C GLY A 102 1.82 -0.18 15.99
N TRP A 103 1.40 -1.23 16.69
CA TRP A 103 -0.02 -1.61 16.77
C TRP A 103 -0.92 -0.44 17.18
N ASN A 104 -0.45 0.38 18.13
CA ASN A 104 -1.19 1.56 18.59
C ASN A 104 -1.39 2.60 17.48
N ASP A 105 -0.41 2.79 16.60
CA ASP A 105 -0.52 3.77 15.52
C ASP A 105 -1.40 3.25 14.38
N LEU A 106 -1.27 1.96 14.04
CA LEU A 106 -2.15 1.29 13.10
C LEU A 106 -3.60 1.35 13.57
N ALA A 107 -3.85 0.98 14.83
CA ALA A 107 -5.19 0.97 15.41
C ALA A 107 -5.80 2.38 15.49
N LYS A 108 -5.01 3.43 15.69
CA LYS A 108 -5.51 4.82 15.69
C LYS A 108 -5.92 5.32 14.31
N HIS A 109 -5.15 4.97 13.27
CA HIS A 109 -5.41 5.44 11.90
C HIS A 109 -6.40 4.55 11.13
N MET A 110 -6.76 3.39 11.68
CA MET A 110 -7.74 2.50 11.09
C MET A 110 -9.17 3.10 11.14
N PRO A 111 -9.90 3.13 10.00
CA PRO A 111 -11.26 3.66 9.94
C PRO A 111 -12.28 2.64 10.45
N TRP A 112 -12.29 2.38 11.76
CA TRP A 112 -13.17 1.38 12.41
C TRP A 112 -14.65 1.56 12.07
N GLY A 113 -15.11 2.81 11.96
CA GLY A 113 -16.49 3.11 11.58
C GLY A 113 -16.85 2.60 10.19
N ALA A 114 -15.96 2.77 9.21
CA ALA A 114 -16.16 2.26 7.85
C ALA A 114 -16.15 0.74 7.81
N LEU A 115 -15.24 0.10 8.56
CA LEU A 115 -15.15 -1.36 8.66
C LEU A 115 -16.43 -1.97 9.25
N ILE A 116 -16.93 -1.42 10.36
CA ILE A 116 -18.15 -1.87 11.03
C ILE A 116 -19.37 -1.64 10.14
N LEU A 117 -19.45 -0.48 9.47
CA LEU A 117 -20.55 -0.15 8.56
C LEU A 117 -20.64 -1.12 7.38
N LEU A 118 -19.50 -1.47 6.77
CA LEU A 118 -19.43 -2.47 5.70
C LEU A 118 -19.92 -3.83 6.18
N GLY A 119 -19.48 -4.28 7.35
CA GLY A 119 -19.94 -5.54 7.95
C GLY A 119 -21.44 -5.55 8.25
N ALA A 120 -21.97 -4.46 8.79
CA ALA A 120 -23.40 -4.30 9.05
C ALA A 120 -24.23 -4.33 7.75
N GLY A 121 -23.74 -3.71 6.67
CA GLY A 121 -24.40 -3.75 5.37
C GLY A 121 -24.49 -5.16 4.78
N LEU A 122 -23.40 -5.93 4.85
CA LEU A 122 -23.36 -7.32 4.36
C LEU A 122 -24.28 -8.25 5.15
N THR A 123 -24.32 -8.10 6.47
CA THR A 123 -25.21 -8.91 7.33
C THR A 123 -26.69 -8.61 7.06
N VAL A 124 -27.08 -7.34 6.96
CA VAL A 124 -28.45 -6.96 6.61
C VAL A 124 -28.84 -7.48 5.22
N ALA A 125 -27.95 -7.36 4.23
CA ALA A 125 -28.18 -7.92 2.89
C ALA A 125 -28.41 -9.43 2.93
N SER A 126 -27.58 -10.18 3.68
CA SER A 126 -27.74 -11.63 3.84
C SER A 126 -29.05 -12.01 4.53
N ALA A 127 -29.54 -11.21 5.48
CA ALA A 127 -30.79 -11.47 6.19
C ALA A 127 -32.02 -11.40 5.26
N PHE A 128 -32.01 -10.48 4.28
CA PHE A 128 -33.07 -10.38 3.27
C PHE A 128 -33.02 -11.49 2.22
N GLN A 129 -31.88 -12.16 2.02
CA GLN A 129 -31.73 -13.19 1.00
C GLN A 129 -32.19 -14.58 1.47
N VAL A 130 -32.31 -14.78 2.79
CA VAL A 130 -32.76 -16.04 3.41
C VAL A 130 -34.26 -15.99 3.77
N SER A 131 -34.91 -14.83 3.62
CA SER A 131 -36.34 -14.62 3.84
C SER A 131 -37.13 -14.59 2.54
#